data_AF-A0A960YPT2-F1
#
_entry.id   AF-A0A960YPT2-F1
#
_cell.length_a   1.000
_cell.length_b   1.000
_cell.length_c   1.000
_cell.angle_alpha   90.00
_cell.angle_beta   90.00
_cell.angle_gamma   90.00
#
_symmetry.space_group_name_H-M   'P 1'
#
loop_
_entity.id
_entity.type
_entity.pdbx_description
1 polymer ?
#
loop_
_entity_poly.entity_id
_entity_poly.type
_entity_poly.pdbx_seq_one_letter_code
_entity_poly.pdbx_strand_id
1 'polypeptide(L)'
;MTPEVRQSQALVVRQTINRLEETYSDFIQGKGFDRIPEFFREHLYSPPNKDQRDAALENLYEKLKSVTGPEMTENIHNLIVLIQLTDELDVQTAQKVLEGPMKGKSAEEIAEASMSTAELNHCIGLAGCWEDRHRQVDMIGNTLTFFFTLSKLPLIKLVMAPIRVAASLVGAGELVDTMETGYQISRNIKDMKPFVDAFKEREKVLLDRLQKEYS
;
A
#
# COMPACT_ATOMS: atom_id res chain seq x y z
N MET A 1 2.40 1.40 -20.85
CA MET A 1 3.26 0.42 -20.16
C MET A 1 3.32 -0.85 -20.99
N THR A 2 4.51 -1.42 -21.24
CA THR A 2 4.64 -2.68 -21.99
C THR A 2 4.23 -3.88 -21.11
N PRO A 3 3.92 -5.05 -21.71
CA PRO A 3 3.62 -6.26 -20.95
C PRO A 3 4.74 -6.66 -19.97
N GLU A 4 6.00 -6.52 -20.36
CA GLU A 4 7.17 -6.86 -19.55
C GLU A 4 7.29 -5.95 -18.33
N VAL A 5 7.07 -4.64 -18.51
CA VAL A 5 7.07 -3.69 -17.39
C VAL A 5 5.94 -4.01 -16.41
N ARG A 6 4.74 -4.37 -16.91
CA ARG A 6 3.63 -4.76 -16.05
C ARG A 6 3.94 -6.02 -15.23
N GLN A 7 4.51 -7.05 -15.86
CA GLN A 7 4.87 -8.29 -15.16
C GLN A 7 6.04 -8.07 -14.19
N SER A 8 7.00 -7.22 -14.56
CA SER A 8 8.10 -6.83 -13.67
C SER A 8 7.59 -6.05 -12.45
N GLN A 9 6.62 -5.13 -12.63
CA GLN A 9 5.96 -4.44 -11.53
C GLN A 9 5.23 -5.43 -10.61
N ALA A 10 4.48 -6.38 -11.17
CA ALA A 10 3.82 -7.42 -10.39
C ALA A 10 4.81 -8.28 -9.59
N LEU A 11 5.98 -8.58 -10.18
CA LEU A 11 7.08 -9.29 -9.49
C LEU A 11 7.66 -8.47 -8.33
N VAL A 12 7.89 -7.16 -8.53
CA VAL A 12 8.34 -6.23 -7.48
C VAL A 12 7.34 -6.18 -6.33
N VAL A 13 6.05 -6.02 -6.63
CA VAL A 13 4.99 -5.99 -5.62
C VAL A 13 4.92 -7.30 -4.86
N ARG A 14 4.90 -8.45 -5.56
CA ARG A 14 4.86 -9.78 -4.93
C ARG A 14 6.02 -9.97 -3.97
N GLN A 15 7.24 -9.62 -4.38
CA GLN A 15 8.41 -9.78 -3.52
C GLN A 15 8.43 -8.77 -2.37
N THR A 16 7.90 -7.56 -2.58
CA THR A 16 7.76 -6.56 -1.51
C THR A 16 6.80 -7.05 -0.43
N ILE A 17 5.65 -7.62 -0.80
CA ILE A 17 4.70 -8.21 0.16
C ILE A 17 5.39 -9.34 0.95
N ASN A 18 6.08 -10.26 0.28
CA ASN A 18 6.78 -11.35 0.95
C ASN A 18 7.84 -10.84 1.94
N ARG A 19 8.65 -9.85 1.53
CA ARG A 19 9.64 -9.20 2.42
C ARG A 19 8.97 -8.59 3.66
N LEU A 20 7.85 -7.89 3.48
CA LEU A 20 7.13 -7.26 4.59
C LEU A 20 6.56 -8.32 5.55
N GLU A 21 5.96 -9.38 5.05
CA GLU A 21 5.45 -10.50 5.87
C GLU A 21 6.56 -11.13 6.72
N GLU A 22 7.75 -11.33 6.14
CA GLU A 22 8.92 -11.83 6.88
C GLU A 22 9.41 -10.83 7.93
N THR A 23 9.58 -9.56 7.52
CA THR A 23 10.16 -8.47 8.33
C THR A 23 9.31 -8.13 9.56
N TYR A 24 7.99 -8.26 9.45
CA TYR A 24 7.03 -7.92 10.51
C TYR A 24 6.36 -9.15 11.12
N SER A 25 6.95 -10.34 10.94
CA SER A 25 6.44 -11.60 11.49
C SER A 25 6.27 -11.58 13.01
N ASP A 26 7.08 -10.81 13.72
CA ASP A 26 6.99 -10.57 15.17
C ASP A 26 5.69 -9.86 15.57
N PHE A 27 5.16 -8.98 14.73
CA PHE A 27 3.84 -8.36 14.92
C PHE A 27 2.69 -9.24 14.43
N ILE A 28 2.88 -9.93 13.30
CA ILE A 28 1.83 -10.76 12.68
C ILE A 28 1.42 -11.92 13.59
N GLN A 29 2.35 -12.47 14.37
CA GLN A 29 2.07 -13.50 15.38
C GLN A 29 1.30 -12.97 16.60
N GLY A 30 1.18 -11.64 16.73
CA GLY A 30 0.45 -10.96 17.78
C GLY A 30 -1.06 -11.05 17.62
N LYS A 31 -1.78 -11.00 18.75
CA LYS A 31 -3.25 -11.07 18.77
C LYS A 31 -3.88 -9.93 17.96
N GLY A 32 -4.73 -10.30 16.99
CA GLY A 32 -5.50 -9.37 16.16
C GLY A 32 -4.84 -9.00 14.83
N PHE A 33 -3.60 -9.45 14.58
CA PHE A 33 -2.91 -9.25 13.30
C PHE A 33 -3.08 -10.42 12.31
N ASP A 34 -3.75 -11.50 12.71
CA ASP A 34 -3.89 -12.75 11.97
C ASP A 34 -4.48 -12.57 10.57
N ARG A 35 -5.38 -11.60 10.37
CA ARG A 35 -6.02 -11.30 9.08
C ARG A 35 -5.37 -10.16 8.31
N ILE A 36 -4.38 -9.48 8.88
CA ILE A 36 -3.75 -8.30 8.26
C ILE A 36 -2.95 -8.66 7.01
N PRO A 37 -2.11 -9.73 6.98
CA PRO A 37 -1.34 -10.07 5.78
C PRO A 37 -2.22 -10.37 4.56
N GLU A 38 -3.24 -11.21 4.72
CA GLU A 38 -4.21 -11.55 3.68
C GLU A 38 -4.93 -10.29 3.20
N PHE A 39 -5.45 -9.48 4.13
CA PHE A 39 -6.15 -8.25 3.78
C PHE A 39 -5.26 -7.25 3.01
N PHE A 40 -4.00 -7.08 3.44
CA PHE A 40 -3.05 -6.20 2.77
C PHE A 40 -2.76 -6.66 1.34
N ARG A 41 -2.53 -7.96 1.16
CA ARG A 41 -2.23 -8.57 -0.13
C ARG A 41 -3.40 -8.48 -1.10
N GLU A 42 -4.59 -8.83 -0.65
CA GLU A 42 -5.76 -8.99 -1.53
C GLU A 42 -6.52 -7.69 -1.79
N HIS A 43 -6.44 -6.71 -0.88
CA HIS A 43 -7.30 -5.53 -0.94
C HIS A 43 -6.56 -4.18 -0.96
N LEU A 44 -5.34 -4.09 -0.42
CA LEU A 44 -4.66 -2.81 -0.27
C LEU A 44 -3.61 -2.55 -1.35
N TYR A 45 -2.59 -3.41 -1.43
CA TYR A 45 -1.41 -3.13 -2.24
C TYR A 45 -1.66 -3.39 -3.74
N SER A 46 -2.06 -4.61 -4.11
CA SER A 46 -2.31 -4.96 -5.51
C SER A 46 -3.55 -5.83 -5.67
N PRO A 47 -4.75 -5.28 -5.39
CA PRO A 47 -5.99 -6.00 -5.62
C PRO A 47 -6.18 -6.34 -7.11
N PRO A 48 -6.84 -7.45 -7.46
CA PRO A 48 -7.06 -7.85 -8.86
C PRO A 48 -7.76 -6.80 -9.73
N ASN A 49 -8.57 -5.92 -9.12
CA ASN A 49 -9.32 -4.84 -9.77
C ASN A 49 -8.68 -3.45 -9.54
N LYS A 50 -7.36 -3.36 -9.30
CA LYS A 50 -6.65 -2.12 -8.93
C LYS A 50 -6.99 -0.90 -9.80
N ASP A 51 -6.95 -1.02 -11.13
CA ASP A 51 -7.24 0.11 -12.03
C ASP A 51 -8.68 0.64 -11.84
N GLN A 52 -9.65 -0.26 -11.71
CA GLN A 52 -11.04 0.10 -11.44
C GLN A 52 -11.20 0.72 -10.04
N ARG A 53 -10.51 0.17 -9.05
CA ARG A 53 -10.50 0.63 -7.66
C ARG A 53 -9.95 2.06 -7.57
N ASP A 54 -8.83 2.33 -8.23
CA ASP A 54 -8.16 3.63 -8.22
C ASP A 54 -9.05 4.71 -8.89
N ALA A 55 -9.67 4.40 -10.04
CA ALA A 55 -10.63 5.29 -10.69
C ALA A 55 -11.88 5.55 -9.83
N ALA A 56 -12.40 4.53 -9.16
CA ALA A 56 -13.54 4.67 -8.26
C ALA A 56 -13.20 5.54 -7.03
N LEU A 57 -11.95 5.48 -6.54
CA LEU A 57 -11.49 6.27 -5.40
C LEU A 57 -11.39 7.76 -5.76
N GLU A 58 -10.92 8.10 -6.95
CA GLU A 58 -10.91 9.49 -7.44
C GLU A 58 -12.33 10.06 -7.58
N ASN A 59 -13.24 9.29 -8.18
CA ASN A 59 -14.65 9.71 -8.29
C ASN A 59 -15.32 9.89 -6.92
N LEU A 60 -15.01 8.99 -5.98
CA LEU A 60 -15.49 9.10 -4.59
C LEU A 60 -14.92 10.36 -3.93
N TYR A 61 -13.62 10.63 -4.07
CA TYR A 61 -12.99 11.82 -3.51
C TYR A 61 -13.65 13.11 -3.99
N GLU A 62 -13.89 13.26 -5.29
CA GLU A 62 -14.59 14.43 -5.84
C GLU A 62 -15.98 14.61 -5.24
N LYS A 63 -16.70 13.51 -5.01
CA LYS A 63 -18.02 13.57 -4.36
C LYS A 63 -17.90 13.98 -2.89
N LEU A 64 -16.91 13.45 -2.18
CA LEU A 64 -16.73 13.64 -0.74
C LEU A 64 -16.38 15.08 -0.34
N LYS A 65 -15.74 15.86 -1.23
CA LYS A 65 -15.47 17.31 -1.02
C LYS A 65 -16.70 18.12 -0.57
N SER A 66 -17.90 17.68 -0.95
CA SER A 66 -19.16 18.36 -0.63
C SER A 66 -19.94 17.78 0.56
N VAL A 67 -19.53 16.63 1.09
CA VAL A 67 -20.31 15.87 2.09
C VAL A 67 -19.53 15.48 3.35
N THR A 68 -18.21 15.59 3.36
CA THR A 68 -17.37 15.32 4.53
C THR A 68 -16.64 16.58 5.02
N GLY A 69 -16.17 16.56 6.27
CA GLY A 69 -15.32 17.62 6.81
C GLY A 69 -13.92 17.63 6.17
N PRO A 70 -13.20 18.77 6.27
CA PRO A 70 -11.92 18.98 5.58
C PRO A 70 -10.87 17.92 5.93
N GLU A 71 -10.80 17.49 7.20
CA GLU A 71 -9.87 16.47 7.66
C GLU A 71 -10.07 15.12 6.95
N MET A 72 -11.33 14.64 6.83
CA MET A 72 -11.62 13.37 6.15
C MET A 72 -11.29 13.46 4.66
N THR A 73 -11.65 14.57 4.03
CA THR A 73 -11.35 14.83 2.60
C THR A 73 -9.85 14.83 2.35
N GLU A 74 -9.06 15.49 3.21
CA GLU A 74 -7.61 15.54 3.11
C GLU A 74 -6.98 14.14 3.30
N ASN A 75 -7.45 13.35 4.26
CA ASN A 75 -6.94 11.99 4.46
C ASN A 75 -7.21 11.06 3.26
N ILE A 76 -8.37 11.19 2.62
CA ILE A 76 -8.68 10.44 1.39
C ILE A 76 -7.81 10.91 0.23
N HIS A 77 -7.57 12.22 0.11
CA HIS A 77 -6.63 12.76 -0.87
C HIS A 77 -5.22 12.20 -0.64
N ASN A 78 -4.74 12.21 0.60
CA ASN A 78 -3.42 11.67 0.96
C ASN A 78 -3.31 10.17 0.64
N LEU A 79 -4.40 9.40 0.76
CA LEU A 79 -4.44 8.00 0.33
C LEU A 79 -4.27 7.87 -1.20
N ILE A 80 -4.93 8.72 -2.00
CA ILE A 80 -4.75 8.74 -3.45
C ILE A 80 -3.29 9.05 -3.81
N VAL A 81 -2.71 10.08 -3.19
CA VAL A 81 -1.32 10.45 -3.41
C VAL A 81 -0.37 9.32 -3.01
N LEU A 82 -0.65 8.62 -1.91
CA LEU A 82 0.15 7.46 -1.48
C LEU A 82 0.10 6.32 -2.50
N ILE A 83 -1.08 6.02 -3.05
CA ILE A 83 -1.23 4.96 -4.06
C ILE A 83 -0.43 5.31 -5.31
N GLN A 84 -0.56 6.55 -5.81
CA GLN A 84 0.16 7.02 -6.99
C GLN A 84 1.68 6.98 -6.77
N LEU A 85 2.16 7.51 -5.65
CA LEU A 85 3.57 7.48 -5.27
C LEU A 85 4.11 6.04 -5.20
N THR A 86 3.33 5.13 -4.62
CA THR A 86 3.71 3.72 -4.50
C THR A 86 3.83 3.06 -5.87
N ASP A 87 2.87 3.28 -6.75
CA ASP A 87 2.90 2.73 -8.11
C ASP A 87 4.10 3.27 -8.91
N GLU A 88 4.38 4.56 -8.80
CA GLU A 88 5.52 5.19 -9.46
C GLU A 88 6.85 4.59 -8.98
N LEU A 89 7.02 4.40 -7.67
CA LEU A 89 8.22 3.79 -7.09
C LEU A 89 8.37 2.31 -7.49
N ASP A 90 7.26 1.57 -7.57
CA ASP A 90 7.25 0.17 -8.00
C ASP A 90 7.61 0.03 -9.49
N VAL A 91 7.08 0.91 -10.35
CA VAL A 91 7.44 0.95 -11.78
C VAL A 91 8.91 1.30 -11.97
N GLN A 92 9.45 2.27 -11.22
CA GLN A 92 10.87 2.62 -11.30
C GLN A 92 11.76 1.46 -10.86
N THR A 93 11.38 0.74 -9.80
CA THR A 93 12.07 -0.47 -9.37
C THR A 93 11.97 -1.58 -10.42
N ALA A 94 10.79 -1.76 -11.04
CA ALA A 94 10.54 -2.74 -12.08
C ALA A 94 11.38 -2.52 -13.34
N GLN A 95 11.68 -1.26 -13.68
CA GLN A 95 12.61 -0.93 -14.76
C GLN A 95 14.02 -1.45 -14.46
N LYS A 96 14.51 -1.31 -13.22
CA LYS A 96 15.80 -1.86 -12.80
C LYS A 96 15.83 -3.39 -12.77
N VAL A 97 14.70 -4.02 -12.44
CA VAL A 97 14.54 -5.47 -12.58
C VAL A 97 14.70 -5.92 -14.04
N LEU A 98 14.12 -5.19 -15.00
CA LEU A 98 14.25 -5.48 -16.44
C LEU A 98 15.65 -5.16 -17.01
N GLU A 99 16.36 -4.20 -16.44
CA GLU A 99 17.74 -3.89 -16.82
C GLU A 99 18.75 -4.92 -16.27
N GLY A 100 18.39 -5.64 -15.21
CA GLY A 100 19.25 -6.60 -14.51
C GLY A 100 18.66 -8.02 -14.43
N PRO A 101 18.10 -8.46 -13.28
CA PRO A 101 17.69 -9.86 -13.05
C PRO A 101 16.76 -10.49 -14.10
N MET A 102 15.98 -9.67 -14.81
CA MET A 102 15.01 -10.12 -15.82
C MET A 102 15.37 -9.63 -17.24
N LYS A 103 16.62 -9.22 -17.47
CA LYS A 103 17.04 -8.70 -18.77
C LYS A 103 16.82 -9.72 -19.89
N GLY A 104 16.10 -9.26 -20.92
CA GLY A 104 15.82 -10.04 -22.13
C GLY A 104 14.74 -11.11 -21.99
N LYS A 105 14.10 -11.22 -20.82
CA LYS A 105 12.99 -12.15 -20.61
C LYS A 105 11.68 -11.63 -21.19
N SER A 106 10.83 -12.53 -21.67
CA SER A 106 9.46 -12.21 -22.10
C SER A 106 8.56 -11.93 -20.89
N ALA A 107 7.37 -11.37 -21.15
CA ALA A 107 6.38 -11.14 -20.11
C ALA A 107 5.95 -12.44 -19.41
N GLU A 108 5.80 -13.53 -20.15
CA GLU A 108 5.44 -14.85 -19.62
C GLU A 108 6.54 -15.40 -18.71
N GLU A 109 7.80 -15.28 -19.12
CA GLU A 109 8.95 -15.70 -18.30
C GLU A 109 9.07 -14.88 -17.01
N ILE A 110 8.72 -13.59 -17.05
CA ILE A 110 8.72 -12.72 -15.86
C ILE A 110 7.57 -13.07 -14.91
N ALA A 111 6.39 -13.38 -15.44
CA ALA A 111 5.21 -13.70 -14.63
C ALA A 111 5.47 -14.91 -13.69
N GLU A 112 6.17 -15.91 -14.21
CA GLU A 112 6.56 -17.14 -13.50
C GLU A 112 7.86 -17.01 -12.68
N ALA A 113 8.63 -15.94 -12.88
CA ALA A 113 9.90 -15.74 -12.19
C ALA A 113 9.72 -15.49 -10.68
N SER A 114 10.76 -15.82 -9.93
CA SER A 114 10.94 -15.37 -8.54
C SER A 114 12.11 -14.41 -8.46
N MET A 115 12.13 -13.62 -7.38
CA MET A 115 13.19 -12.67 -7.07
C MET A 115 13.45 -12.73 -5.57
N SER A 116 14.71 -12.72 -5.17
CA SER A 116 15.10 -12.66 -3.76
C SER A 116 14.95 -11.25 -3.18
N THR A 117 14.89 -11.14 -1.85
CA THR A 117 14.91 -9.85 -1.16
C THR A 117 16.20 -9.06 -1.43
N ALA A 118 17.33 -9.74 -1.65
CA ALA A 118 18.58 -9.09 -2.00
C ALA A 118 18.52 -8.45 -3.40
N GLU A 119 17.97 -9.15 -4.39
CA GLU A 119 17.76 -8.61 -5.74
C GLU A 119 16.76 -7.45 -5.75
N LEU A 120 15.66 -7.55 -4.98
CA LEU A 120 14.71 -6.45 -4.79
C LEU A 120 15.42 -5.21 -4.24
N ASN A 121 16.17 -5.38 -3.14
CA ASN A 121 16.90 -4.28 -2.50
C ASN A 121 17.95 -3.66 -3.42
N HIS A 122 18.64 -4.48 -4.22
CA HIS A 122 19.58 -4.00 -5.23
C HIS A 122 18.88 -3.14 -6.29
N CYS A 123 17.72 -3.59 -6.79
CA CYS A 123 16.93 -2.83 -7.77
C CYS A 123 16.35 -1.53 -7.19
N ILE A 124 15.93 -1.55 -5.91
CA ILE A 124 15.56 -0.34 -5.17
C ILE A 124 16.75 0.63 -5.09
N GLY A 125 17.94 0.11 -4.76
CA GLY A 125 19.21 0.83 -4.76
C GLY A 125 19.51 1.56 -6.06
N LEU A 126 19.46 0.82 -7.17
CA LEU A 126 19.68 1.36 -8.51
C LEU A 126 18.60 2.36 -8.96
N ALA A 127 17.36 2.20 -8.49
CA ALA A 127 16.27 3.10 -8.81
C ALA A 127 16.39 4.44 -8.05
N GLY A 128 16.92 4.42 -6.84
CA GLY A 128 17.07 5.62 -6.01
C GLY A 128 15.73 6.16 -5.53
N CYS A 129 15.47 7.45 -5.77
CA CYS A 129 14.28 8.18 -5.31
C CYS A 129 14.14 8.21 -3.78
N TRP A 130 15.24 8.45 -3.09
CA TRP A 130 15.34 8.35 -1.64
C TRP A 130 14.36 9.25 -0.90
N GLU A 131 14.20 10.51 -1.32
CA GLU A 131 13.25 11.44 -0.68
C GLU A 131 11.80 10.93 -0.80
N ASP A 132 11.42 10.47 -1.98
CA ASP A 132 10.08 9.93 -2.25
C ASP A 132 9.82 8.62 -1.50
N ARG A 133 10.81 7.74 -1.38
CA ARG A 133 10.70 6.51 -0.60
C ARG A 133 10.54 6.80 0.90
N HIS A 134 11.28 7.76 1.44
CA HIS A 134 11.11 8.19 2.83
C HIS A 134 9.71 8.80 3.05
N ARG A 135 9.28 9.65 2.12
CA ARG A 135 7.93 10.22 2.11
C ARG A 135 6.86 9.12 2.08
N GLN A 136 7.02 8.10 1.24
CA GLN A 136 6.11 6.97 1.16
C GLN A 136 5.99 6.24 2.51
N VAL A 137 7.11 5.96 3.18
CA VAL A 137 7.10 5.33 4.52
C VAL A 137 6.34 6.18 5.54
N ASP A 138 6.56 7.49 5.54
CA ASP A 138 5.83 8.40 6.43
C ASP A 138 4.33 8.45 6.11
N MET A 139 3.96 8.48 4.83
CA MET A 139 2.58 8.47 4.38
C MET A 139 1.87 7.16 4.77
N ILE A 140 2.51 5.99 4.58
CA ILE A 140 1.97 4.70 5.01
C ILE A 140 1.70 4.71 6.52
N GLY A 141 2.67 5.15 7.32
CA GLY A 141 2.51 5.22 8.78
C GLY A 141 1.35 6.12 9.20
N ASN A 142 1.25 7.31 8.61
CA ASN A 142 0.17 8.27 8.91
C ASN A 142 -1.21 7.71 8.51
N THR A 143 -1.30 7.10 7.33
CA THR A 143 -2.52 6.45 6.84
C THR A 143 -2.97 5.32 7.75
N LEU A 144 -2.04 4.46 8.19
CA LEU A 144 -2.34 3.38 9.14
C LEU A 144 -2.85 3.91 10.48
N THR A 145 -2.21 4.94 11.04
CA THR A 145 -2.64 5.58 12.29
C THR A 145 -4.04 6.20 12.16
N PHE A 146 -4.32 6.89 11.07
CA PHE A 146 -5.61 7.51 10.82
C PHE A 146 -6.74 6.47 10.77
N PHE A 147 -6.62 5.46 9.91
CA PHE A 147 -7.65 4.44 9.75
C PHE A 147 -7.82 3.56 11.00
N PHE A 148 -6.73 3.28 11.73
CA PHE A 148 -6.83 2.61 13.03
C PHE A 148 -7.61 3.45 14.05
N THR A 149 -7.34 4.75 14.13
CA THR A 149 -8.05 5.65 15.04
C THR A 149 -9.55 5.68 14.72
N LEU A 150 -9.91 5.74 13.43
CA LEU A 150 -11.30 5.66 12.99
C LEU A 150 -11.97 4.34 13.38
N SER A 151 -11.26 3.21 13.28
CA SER A 151 -11.85 1.89 13.61
C SER A 151 -12.25 1.74 15.08
N LYS A 152 -11.62 2.54 15.96
CA LYS A 152 -11.92 2.61 17.40
C LYS A 152 -13.08 3.52 17.76
N LEU A 153 -13.57 4.35 16.83
CA LEU A 153 -14.70 5.22 17.13
C LEU A 153 -15.97 4.41 17.46
N PRO A 154 -16.66 4.74 18.57
CA PRO A 154 -18.00 4.23 18.79
C PRO A 154 -18.90 4.74 17.68
N LEU A 155 -19.80 3.90 17.17
CA LEU A 155 -20.75 4.27 16.12
C LEU A 155 -20.12 4.67 14.77
N ILE A 156 -18.95 4.10 14.40
CA ILE A 156 -18.31 4.29 13.07
C ILE A 156 -19.28 4.16 11.89
N LYS A 157 -20.33 3.32 12.01
CA LYS A 157 -21.39 3.18 11.00
C LYS A 157 -22.13 4.49 10.70
N LEU A 158 -22.29 5.38 11.68
CA LEU A 158 -22.90 6.71 11.47
C LEU A 158 -21.98 7.62 10.66
N VAL A 159 -20.67 7.58 10.93
CA VAL A 159 -19.65 8.32 10.17
C VAL A 159 -19.57 7.80 8.73
N MET A 160 -19.72 6.49 8.52
CA MET A 160 -19.65 5.86 7.20
C MET A 160 -20.92 6.03 6.37
N ALA A 161 -22.07 6.35 6.96
CA ALA A 161 -23.34 6.41 6.22
C ALA A 161 -23.33 7.44 5.07
N PRO A 162 -22.86 8.69 5.26
CA PRO A 162 -22.73 9.65 4.15
C PRO A 162 -21.74 9.18 3.07
N ILE A 163 -20.64 8.54 3.48
CA ILE A 163 -19.62 8.01 2.56
C ILE A 163 -20.21 6.87 1.71
N ARG A 164 -20.98 5.98 2.32
CA ARG A 164 -21.69 4.88 1.63
C ARG A 164 -22.71 5.41 0.62
N VAL A 165 -23.42 6.48 0.94
CA VAL A 165 -24.34 7.15 0.01
C VAL A 165 -23.57 7.81 -1.14
N ALA A 166 -22.48 8.52 -0.86
CA ALA A 166 -21.65 9.11 -1.91
C ALA A 166 -21.07 8.04 -2.84
N ALA A 167 -20.62 6.92 -2.27
CA ALA A 167 -20.05 5.81 -3.01
C ALA A 167 -21.06 5.12 -3.95
N SER A 168 -22.31 4.93 -3.52
CA SER A 168 -23.34 4.33 -4.38
C SER A 168 -23.66 5.20 -5.59
N LEU A 169 -23.56 6.53 -5.47
CA LEU A 169 -23.78 7.46 -6.58
C LEU A 169 -22.70 7.42 -7.67
N VAL A 170 -21.50 6.92 -7.34
CA VAL A 170 -20.35 6.86 -8.25
C VAL A 170 -19.89 5.43 -8.54
N GLY A 171 -20.67 4.42 -8.13
CA GLY A 171 -20.31 3.00 -8.33
C GLY A 171 -19.14 2.51 -7.48
N ALA A 172 -18.79 3.22 -6.40
CA ALA A 172 -17.66 2.91 -5.51
C ALA A 172 -18.06 2.03 -4.29
N GLY A 173 -19.11 1.22 -4.41
CA GLY A 173 -19.62 0.41 -3.28
C GLY A 173 -18.57 -0.54 -2.71
N GLU A 174 -17.83 -1.24 -3.57
CA GLU A 174 -16.78 -2.19 -3.19
C GLU A 174 -15.65 -1.55 -2.37
N LEU A 175 -15.33 -0.27 -2.62
CA LEU A 175 -14.35 0.48 -1.85
C LEU A 175 -14.79 0.65 -0.39
N VAL A 176 -16.07 0.97 -0.19
CA VAL A 176 -16.64 1.14 1.15
C VAL A 176 -16.69 -0.20 1.89
N ASP A 177 -17.06 -1.28 1.20
CA ASP A 177 -17.07 -2.63 1.78
C ASP A 177 -15.65 -3.08 2.19
N THR A 178 -14.65 -2.75 1.37
CA THR A 178 -13.22 -2.99 1.68
C THR A 178 -12.79 -2.19 2.93
N MET A 179 -13.14 -0.91 3.01
CA MET A 179 -12.85 -0.07 4.17
C MET A 179 -13.51 -0.63 5.45
N GLU A 180 -14.79 -1.00 5.37
CA GLU A 180 -15.52 -1.58 6.51
C GLU A 180 -14.90 -2.90 6.98
N THR A 181 -14.44 -3.73 6.05
CA THR A 181 -13.70 -4.97 6.36
C THR A 181 -12.40 -4.66 7.10
N GLY A 182 -11.62 -3.68 6.62
CA GLY A 182 -10.41 -3.22 7.30
C GLY A 182 -10.68 -2.69 8.71
N TYR A 183 -11.78 -1.97 8.94
CA TYR A 183 -12.19 -1.55 10.28
C TYR A 183 -12.54 -2.71 11.19
N GLN A 184 -13.25 -3.71 10.69
CA GLN A 184 -13.59 -4.89 11.47
C GLN A 184 -12.35 -5.69 11.88
N ILE A 185 -11.39 -5.84 10.97
CA ILE A 185 -10.11 -6.51 11.25
C ILE A 185 -9.33 -5.73 12.31
N SER A 186 -9.13 -4.43 12.09
CA SER A 186 -8.31 -3.58 12.99
C SER A 186 -8.93 -3.39 14.38
N ARG A 187 -10.24 -3.63 14.56
CA ARG A 187 -10.86 -3.59 15.89
C ARG A 187 -10.28 -4.61 16.87
N ASN A 188 -9.79 -5.75 16.37
CA ASN A 188 -9.19 -6.80 17.19
C ASN A 188 -7.77 -6.44 17.70
N ILE A 189 -7.13 -5.45 17.07
CA ILE A 189 -5.80 -4.96 17.44
C ILE A 189 -5.96 -3.99 18.61
N LYS A 190 -5.36 -4.29 19.77
CA LYS A 190 -5.51 -3.44 20.97
C LYS A 190 -4.90 -2.05 20.74
N ASP A 191 -3.67 -2.02 20.23
CA ASP A 191 -2.89 -0.81 19.97
C ASP A 191 -2.03 -1.04 18.72
N MET A 192 -2.18 -0.18 17.73
CA MET A 192 -1.45 -0.23 16.46
C MET A 192 -0.15 0.58 16.52
N LYS A 193 0.00 1.48 17.51
CA LYS A 193 1.14 2.39 17.59
C LYS A 193 2.49 1.65 17.58
N PRO A 194 2.70 0.55 18.34
CA PRO A 194 3.97 -0.17 18.30
C PRO A 194 4.32 -0.71 16.91
N PHE A 195 3.33 -1.17 16.15
CA PHE A 195 3.54 -1.64 14.79
C PHE A 195 3.92 -0.50 13.84
N VAL A 196 3.19 0.63 13.90
CA VAL A 196 3.47 1.80 13.04
C VAL A 196 4.84 2.38 13.34
N ASP A 197 5.22 2.51 14.62
CA ASP A 197 6.53 3.01 15.00
C ASP A 197 7.64 2.08 14.45
N ALA A 198 7.49 0.77 14.65
CA ALA A 198 8.45 -0.22 14.16
C ALA A 198 8.52 -0.24 12.62
N PHE A 199 7.39 -0.11 11.92
CA PHE A 199 7.35 0.00 10.47
C PHE A 199 8.16 1.21 9.99
N LYS A 200 7.87 2.39 10.54
CA LYS A 200 8.58 3.62 10.16
C LYS A 200 10.07 3.54 10.44
N GLU A 201 10.46 2.99 11.59
CA GLU A 201 11.86 2.84 11.96
C GLU A 201 12.59 1.84 11.05
N ARG A 202 12.08 0.61 10.93
CA ARG A 202 12.74 -0.48 10.18
C ARG A 202 12.85 -0.15 8.70
N GLU A 203 11.80 0.40 8.08
CA GLU A 203 11.84 0.78 6.66
C GLU A 203 12.81 1.94 6.42
N LYS A 204 12.84 2.97 7.29
CA LYS A 204 13.81 4.07 7.14
C LYS A 204 15.25 3.59 7.30
N VAL A 205 15.52 2.72 8.28
CA VAL A 205 16.86 2.11 8.45
C VAL A 205 17.28 1.32 7.21
N LEU A 206 16.34 0.59 6.59
CA LEU A 206 16.58 -0.09 5.32
C LEU A 206 16.92 0.92 4.21
N LEU A 207 16.10 1.96 4.05
CA LEU A 207 16.30 2.98 3.01
C LEU A 207 17.61 3.74 3.19
N ASP A 208 17.96 4.16 4.40
CA ASP A 208 19.21 4.85 4.71
C ASP A 208 20.44 3.98 4.40
N ARG A 209 20.36 2.68 4.73
CA ARG A 209 21.42 1.72 4.42
C ARG A 209 21.60 1.60 2.91
N LEU A 210 20.51 1.40 2.16
CA LEU A 210 20.56 1.28 0.71
C LEU A 210 21.04 2.60 0.08
N GLN A 211 20.54 3.75 0.53
CA GLN A 211 21.01 5.04 0.04
C GLN A 211 22.52 5.17 0.16
N LYS A 212 23.09 4.83 1.31
CA LYS A 212 24.54 4.86 1.53
C LYS A 212 25.32 3.89 0.64
N GLU A 213 24.76 2.72 0.32
CA GLU A 213 25.40 1.71 -0.53
C GLU A 213 25.44 2.12 -2.01
N TYR A 214 24.46 2.92 -2.47
CA TYR A 214 24.29 3.31 -3.88
C TYR A 214 24.51 4.82 -4.13
N SER A 215 25.03 5.58 -3.15
CA SER A 215 25.49 6.98 -3.29
C SER A 215 26.98 7.05 -3.56
#